data_AF-X1PHS0-F1
#
_entry.id   AF-X1PHS0-F1
#
_cell.length_a   1.000
_cell.length_b   1.000
_cell.length_c   1.000
_cell.angle_alpha   90.00
_cell.angle_beta   90.00
_cell.angle_gamma   90.00
#
_symmetry.space_group_name_H-M   'P 1'
#
loop_
_entity.id
_entity.type
_entity.pdbx_description
1 polymer ?
#
loop_
_entity_poly.entity_id
_entity_poly.type
_entity_poly.pdbx_seq_one_letter_code
_entity_poly.pdbx_strand_id
1 'polypeptide(L)'
;MKFNPQTFVEALPSLDLSTNVPSEEFSERVNRVKQELAKKKIDIAFTYGDEHRPGDTGWLTGYDPQIESTAVVIGPKKALLLGGPEGQYYAEEMMRVGEYRNLVEYKIPEEDYPGFEFTTLKDVFKEAYGSEIKRIGLLTTKENIPHHIMNILNDTGAEIVDISDWLLQAKYYKSESELKVMRIAARITTYAMEAMIRATEPGIRELEVAACGDYVLKYMGADRYGVDTIVASGERAH
;
A
#
# COMPACT_ATOMS: atom_id res chain seq x y z
N MET A 1 2.97 29.94 28.35
CA MET A 1 2.01 28.83 28.49
C MET A 1 2.53 27.72 27.58
N LYS A 2 2.71 26.50 28.08
CA LYS A 2 3.22 25.37 27.27
C LYS A 2 2.24 25.12 26.13
N PHE A 3 2.73 24.89 24.91
CA PHE A 3 1.89 24.57 23.76
C PHE A 3 0.99 23.36 24.07
N ASN A 4 -0.28 23.42 23.69
CA ASN A 4 -1.25 22.35 23.87
C ASN A 4 -1.79 21.91 22.49
N PRO A 5 -1.44 20.70 22.02
CA PRO A 5 -1.84 20.23 20.69
C PRO A 5 -3.35 20.00 20.55
N GLN A 6 -4.06 19.69 21.63
CA GLN A 6 -5.52 19.54 21.62
C GLN A 6 -6.22 20.86 21.30
N THR A 7 -5.90 21.93 22.04
CA THR A 7 -6.49 23.26 21.77
C THR A 7 -6.10 23.80 20.40
N PHE A 8 -4.95 23.37 19.88
CA PHE A 8 -4.50 23.73 18.54
C PHE A 8 -5.39 23.08 17.47
N VAL A 9 -5.62 21.76 17.52
CA VAL A 9 -6.47 21.07 16.53
C VAL A 9 -7.93 21.50 16.59
N GLU A 10 -8.46 21.79 17.78
CA GLU A 10 -9.83 22.29 17.96
C GLU A 10 -10.07 23.66 17.29
N ALA A 11 -9.00 24.43 17.06
CA ALA A 11 -9.06 25.73 16.38
C ALA A 11 -8.83 25.64 14.86
N LEU A 12 -8.43 24.47 14.33
CA LEU A 12 -8.19 24.28 12.90
C LEU A 12 -9.50 24.15 12.12
N PRO A 13 -9.53 24.54 10.83
CA PRO A 13 -10.70 24.30 10.00
C PRO A 13 -10.87 22.79 9.75
N SER A 14 -12.12 22.34 9.65
CA SER A 14 -12.43 20.98 9.27
C SER A 14 -11.95 20.67 7.85
N LEU A 15 -11.56 19.42 7.62
CA LEU A 15 -11.18 18.88 6.32
C LEU A 15 -12.24 17.88 5.85
N ASP A 16 -12.47 17.82 4.55
CA ASP A 16 -13.35 16.82 3.95
C ASP A 16 -12.64 15.48 3.82
N LEU A 17 -12.74 14.66 4.87
CA LEU A 17 -12.14 13.31 4.91
C LEU A 17 -12.91 12.29 4.07
N SER A 18 -14.01 12.66 3.41
CA SER A 18 -14.72 11.77 2.48
C SER A 18 -14.09 11.73 1.09
N THR A 19 -13.16 12.66 0.78
CA THR A 19 -12.44 12.70 -0.50
C THR A 19 -11.57 11.45 -0.66
N ASN A 20 -11.81 10.68 -1.71
CA ASN A 20 -11.09 9.44 -2.00
C ASN A 20 -10.94 9.22 -3.51
N VAL A 21 -10.06 8.29 -3.91
CA VAL A 21 -9.98 7.80 -5.28
C VAL A 21 -11.16 6.82 -5.51
N PRO A 22 -11.98 7.03 -6.56
CA PRO A 22 -13.16 6.20 -6.80
C PRO A 22 -12.81 4.80 -7.31
N SER A 23 -13.65 3.80 -7.02
CA SER A 23 -13.43 2.39 -7.41
C SER A 23 -13.31 2.17 -8.92
N GLU A 24 -13.97 3.03 -9.72
CA GLU A 24 -13.88 3.03 -11.17
C GLU A 24 -12.44 3.30 -11.63
N GLU A 25 -11.73 4.21 -10.97
CA GLU A 25 -10.35 4.53 -11.30
C GLU A 25 -9.41 3.35 -11.01
N PHE A 26 -9.63 2.61 -9.93
CA PHE A 26 -8.88 1.37 -9.66
C PHE A 26 -9.16 0.28 -10.72
N SER A 27 -10.41 0.16 -11.16
CA SER A 27 -10.77 -0.74 -12.26
C SER A 27 -10.07 -0.37 -13.57
N GLU A 28 -9.96 0.93 -13.87
CA GLU A 28 -9.19 1.43 -15.01
C GLU A 28 -7.69 1.12 -14.91
N ARG A 29 -7.10 1.25 -13.71
CA ARG A 29 -5.69 0.87 -13.46
C ARG A 29 -5.44 -0.60 -13.75
N VAL A 30 -6.30 -1.49 -13.25
CA VAL A 30 -6.23 -2.93 -13.54
C VAL A 30 -6.37 -3.20 -15.04
N ASN A 31 -7.28 -2.52 -15.73
CA ASN A 31 -7.45 -2.67 -17.19
C ASN A 31 -6.22 -2.20 -17.97
N ARG A 32 -5.55 -1.12 -17.55
CA ARG A 32 -4.28 -0.67 -18.12
C ARG A 32 -3.18 -1.71 -17.95
N VAL A 33 -3.11 -2.38 -16.79
CA VAL A 33 -2.17 -3.51 -16.58
C VAL A 33 -2.48 -4.63 -17.58
N LYS A 34 -3.75 -5.06 -17.70
CA LYS A 34 -4.15 -6.12 -18.64
C LYS A 34 -3.78 -5.79 -20.09
N GLN A 35 -3.94 -4.54 -20.51
CA GLN A 35 -3.54 -4.08 -21.84
C GLN A 35 -2.02 -4.16 -22.04
N GLU A 36 -1.24 -3.78 -21.04
CA GLU A 36 0.23 -3.87 -21.11
C GLU A 36 0.70 -5.32 -21.16
N LEU A 37 0.09 -6.21 -20.38
CA LEU A 37 0.34 -7.65 -20.42
C LEU A 37 0.09 -8.23 -21.82
N ALA A 38 -1.06 -7.90 -22.42
CA ALA A 38 -1.40 -8.35 -23.78
C ALA A 38 -0.38 -7.83 -24.82
N LYS A 39 -0.01 -6.55 -24.75
CA LYS A 39 0.99 -5.92 -25.64
C LYS A 39 2.35 -6.59 -25.55
N LYS A 40 2.81 -6.90 -24.34
CA LYS A 40 4.11 -7.53 -24.09
C LYS A 40 4.07 -9.06 -24.17
N LYS A 41 2.90 -9.67 -24.41
CA LYS A 41 2.66 -11.13 -24.40
C LYS A 41 3.05 -11.77 -23.07
N ILE A 42 2.72 -11.13 -21.96
CA ILE A 42 2.94 -11.63 -20.60
C ILE A 42 1.62 -12.22 -20.10
N ASP A 43 1.67 -13.36 -19.43
CA ASP A 43 0.46 -14.11 -19.06
C ASP A 43 -0.22 -13.52 -17.82
N ILE A 44 0.58 -13.15 -16.82
CA ILE A 44 0.13 -12.53 -15.57
C ILE A 44 1.11 -11.46 -15.11
N ALA A 45 0.61 -10.46 -14.39
CA ALA A 45 1.42 -9.57 -13.57
C ALA A 45 1.46 -10.06 -12.13
N PHE A 46 2.59 -9.87 -11.47
CA PHE A 46 2.78 -10.05 -10.03
C PHE A 46 3.29 -8.76 -9.40
N THR A 47 2.70 -8.38 -8.28
CA THR A 47 3.06 -7.19 -7.49
C THR A 47 3.17 -7.60 -6.02
N TYR A 48 4.08 -6.98 -5.27
CA TYR A 48 4.26 -7.24 -3.85
C TYR A 48 4.19 -5.94 -3.06
N GLY A 49 3.66 -6.01 -1.84
CA GLY A 49 3.61 -4.88 -0.91
C GLY A 49 3.65 -5.36 0.52
N ASP A 50 4.14 -4.51 1.40
CA ASP A 50 4.21 -4.75 2.84
C ASP A 50 3.91 -3.45 3.61
N GLU A 51 3.90 -3.53 4.93
CA GLU A 51 3.64 -2.41 5.83
C GLU A 51 4.63 -1.23 5.67
N HIS A 52 5.80 -1.45 5.05
CA HIS A 52 6.78 -0.39 4.79
C HIS A 52 6.65 0.16 3.35
N ARG A 53 6.11 -0.65 2.42
CA ARG A 53 6.06 -0.38 0.98
C ARG A 53 4.69 -0.77 0.40
N PRO A 54 3.60 -0.11 0.80
CA PRO A 54 2.25 -0.44 0.34
C PRO A 54 1.94 0.10 -1.07
N GLY A 55 2.83 0.94 -1.62
CA GLY A 55 2.46 1.84 -2.72
C GLY A 55 2.14 1.15 -4.04
N ASP A 56 2.73 -0.02 -4.34
CA ASP A 56 2.45 -0.73 -5.60
C ASP A 56 1.10 -1.45 -5.55
N THR A 57 0.87 -2.24 -4.50
CA THR A 57 -0.37 -2.99 -4.31
C THR A 57 -1.52 -2.05 -4.00
N GLY A 58 -1.32 -1.04 -3.15
CA GLY A 58 -2.31 -0.01 -2.84
C GLY A 58 -2.70 0.85 -4.04
N TRP A 59 -1.77 1.18 -4.94
CA TRP A 59 -2.14 1.90 -6.17
C TRP A 59 -3.02 1.04 -7.09
N LEU A 60 -2.79 -0.28 -7.14
CA LEU A 60 -3.56 -1.18 -8.00
C LEU A 60 -4.94 -1.52 -7.42
N THR A 61 -5.04 -1.77 -6.12
CA THR A 61 -6.24 -2.34 -5.51
C THR A 61 -6.94 -1.44 -4.49
N GLY A 62 -6.27 -0.39 -4.02
CA GLY A 62 -6.75 0.45 -2.92
C GLY A 62 -6.54 -0.16 -1.52
N TYR A 63 -5.88 -1.31 -1.42
CA TYR A 63 -5.59 -1.98 -0.15
C TYR A 63 -4.26 -1.51 0.45
N ASP A 64 -4.26 -1.16 1.74
CA ASP A 64 -3.04 -0.90 2.52
C ASP A 64 -2.70 -2.14 3.39
N PRO A 65 -1.60 -2.85 3.12
CA PRO A 65 -1.16 -4.02 3.90
C PRO A 65 -0.61 -3.61 5.29
N GLN A 66 -1.50 -3.25 6.23
CA GLN A 66 -1.12 -2.87 7.60
C GLN A 66 -0.97 -4.06 8.56
N ILE A 67 -1.60 -5.19 8.24
CA ILE A 67 -1.64 -6.37 9.12
C ILE A 67 -0.52 -7.34 8.73
N GLU A 68 -0.38 -7.60 7.43
CA GLU A 68 0.58 -8.54 6.89
C GLU A 68 0.98 -8.14 5.47
N SER A 69 2.06 -8.75 4.97
CA SER A 69 2.46 -8.57 3.58
C SER A 69 1.40 -9.07 2.61
N THR A 70 1.33 -8.45 1.44
CA THR A 70 0.34 -8.77 0.41
C THR A 70 0.98 -8.91 -0.96
N ALA A 71 0.31 -9.62 -1.85
CA ALA A 71 0.65 -9.65 -3.26
C ALA A 71 -0.59 -9.41 -4.12
N VAL A 72 -0.39 -8.94 -5.35
CA VAL A 72 -1.47 -8.79 -6.33
C VAL A 72 -1.08 -9.55 -7.60
N VAL A 73 -1.97 -10.44 -8.04
CA VAL A 73 -1.87 -11.13 -9.31
C VAL A 73 -2.94 -10.63 -10.26
N ILE A 74 -2.53 -10.09 -11.41
CA ILE A 74 -3.45 -9.63 -12.45
C ILE A 74 -3.22 -10.47 -13.70
N GLY A 75 -4.21 -11.28 -14.05
CA GLY A 75 -4.28 -11.97 -15.33
C GLY A 75 -5.40 -11.41 -16.21
N PRO A 76 -5.56 -11.94 -17.43
CA PRO A 76 -6.65 -11.54 -18.33
C PRO A 76 -8.03 -11.75 -17.70
N LYS A 77 -8.21 -12.84 -16.93
CA LYS A 77 -9.51 -13.20 -16.34
C LYS A 77 -9.79 -12.42 -15.06
N LYS A 78 -8.85 -12.40 -14.11
CA LYS A 78 -9.06 -11.85 -12.77
C LYS A 78 -7.90 -10.99 -12.27
N ALA A 79 -8.23 -10.09 -11.34
CA ALA A 79 -7.28 -9.42 -10.47
C ALA A 79 -7.51 -9.92 -9.05
N LEU A 80 -6.48 -10.50 -8.45
CA LEU A 80 -6.53 -11.21 -7.18
C LEU A 80 -5.57 -10.53 -6.20
N LEU A 81 -6.10 -10.07 -5.08
CA LEU A 81 -5.34 -9.60 -3.92
C LEU A 81 -5.09 -10.81 -3.02
N LEU A 82 -3.85 -10.99 -2.58
CA LEU A 82 -3.38 -12.17 -1.87
C LEU A 82 -2.85 -11.75 -0.51
N GLY A 83 -3.23 -12.49 0.52
CA GLY A 83 -2.70 -12.33 1.87
C GLY A 83 -3.02 -13.57 2.70
N GLY A 84 -2.97 -13.44 4.00
CA GLY A 84 -3.40 -14.44 4.96
C GLY A 84 -4.80 -14.16 5.50
N PRO A 85 -5.25 -15.00 6.44
CA PRO A 85 -6.59 -14.92 7.03
C PRO A 85 -6.76 -13.67 7.90
N GLU A 86 -5.67 -13.14 8.46
CA GLU A 86 -5.68 -11.96 9.34
C GLU A 86 -6.04 -10.70 8.56
N GLY A 87 -5.57 -10.60 7.31
CA GLY A 87 -5.85 -9.48 6.42
C GLY A 87 -7.21 -9.54 5.72
N GLN A 88 -7.93 -10.67 5.73
CA GLN A 88 -9.10 -10.89 4.86
C GLN A 88 -10.22 -9.86 5.08
N TYR A 89 -10.75 -9.75 6.31
CA TYR A 89 -11.85 -8.83 6.58
C TYR A 89 -11.46 -7.38 6.33
N TYR A 90 -10.23 -7.02 6.69
CA TYR A 90 -9.70 -5.68 6.43
C TYR A 90 -9.59 -5.40 4.92
N ALA A 91 -9.14 -6.39 4.14
CA ALA A 91 -9.09 -6.28 2.69
C ALA A 91 -10.48 -6.15 2.08
N GLU A 92 -11.46 -6.92 2.53
CA GLU A 92 -12.85 -6.87 2.03
C GLU A 92 -13.52 -5.50 2.26
N GLU A 93 -13.16 -4.80 3.35
CA GLU A 93 -13.67 -3.45 3.63
C GLU A 93 -12.92 -2.35 2.84
N MET A 94 -11.61 -2.50 2.66
CA MET A 94 -10.74 -1.46 2.11
C MET A 94 -10.57 -1.53 0.59
N MET A 95 -10.48 -2.75 0.04
CA MET A 95 -10.14 -2.93 -1.36
C MET A 95 -11.21 -2.35 -2.28
N ARG A 96 -10.76 -1.74 -3.37
CA ARG A 96 -11.62 -1.04 -4.33
C ARG A 96 -11.89 -1.85 -5.60
N VAL A 97 -11.05 -2.85 -5.87
CA VAL A 97 -11.15 -3.72 -7.05
C VAL A 97 -10.50 -5.07 -6.79
N GLY A 98 -11.02 -6.11 -7.44
CA GLY A 98 -10.47 -7.47 -7.43
C GLY A 98 -11.20 -8.38 -6.45
N GLU A 99 -10.60 -9.54 -6.19
CA GLU A 99 -11.08 -10.52 -5.22
C GLU A 99 -9.93 -10.91 -4.27
N TYR A 100 -10.23 -11.21 -3.01
CA TYR A 100 -9.23 -11.61 -2.02
C TYR A 100 -9.05 -13.14 -1.98
N ARG A 101 -7.82 -13.62 -1.78
CA ARG A 101 -7.51 -15.04 -1.55
C ARG A 101 -6.52 -15.19 -0.41
N ASN A 102 -6.83 -16.09 0.52
CA ASN A 102 -5.87 -16.53 1.54
C ASN A 102 -4.88 -17.51 0.91
N LEU A 103 -3.59 -17.20 0.96
CA LEU A 103 -2.55 -18.13 0.54
C LEU A 103 -2.12 -19.04 1.68
N VAL A 104 -1.85 -20.31 1.35
CA VAL A 104 -1.19 -21.24 2.27
C VAL A 104 0.17 -20.70 2.71
N GLU A 105 0.86 -19.97 1.83
CA GLU A 105 2.16 -19.36 2.08
C GLU A 105 2.15 -18.24 3.14
N TYR A 106 0.98 -17.65 3.43
CA TYR A 106 0.80 -16.65 4.49
C TYR A 106 0.22 -17.24 5.78
N LYS A 107 0.04 -18.57 5.86
CA LYS A 107 -0.47 -19.21 7.06
C LYS A 107 0.61 -19.25 8.14
N ILE A 108 0.27 -18.88 9.38
CA ILE A 108 1.14 -19.09 10.53
C ILE A 108 1.28 -20.62 10.74
N PRO A 109 2.52 -21.15 10.80
CA PRO A 109 2.73 -22.57 11.04
C PRO A 109 2.07 -23.03 12.33
N GLU A 110 1.45 -24.21 12.30
CA GLU A 110 0.78 -24.85 13.46
C GLU A 110 -0.49 -24.16 13.98
N GLU A 111 -0.91 -23.04 13.36
CA GLU A 111 -2.17 -22.39 13.67
C GLU A 111 -3.33 -22.95 12.83
N ASP A 112 -4.47 -23.16 13.48
CA ASP A 112 -5.71 -23.57 12.81
C ASP A 112 -6.61 -22.35 12.60
N TYR A 113 -7.15 -22.22 11.40
CA TYR A 113 -8.06 -21.12 11.03
C TYR A 113 -9.41 -21.70 10.56
N PRO A 114 -10.26 -22.14 11.50
CA PRO A 114 -11.57 -22.70 11.15
C PRO A 114 -12.42 -21.70 10.36
N GLY A 115 -12.98 -22.14 9.25
CA GLY A 115 -13.86 -21.33 8.40
C GLY A 115 -13.15 -20.52 7.31
N PHE A 116 -11.82 -20.56 7.24
CA PHE A 116 -11.05 -19.94 6.16
C PHE A 116 -10.70 -20.96 5.08
N GLU A 117 -10.92 -20.59 3.83
CA GLU A 117 -10.44 -21.33 2.67
C GLU A 117 -9.07 -20.80 2.24
N PHE A 118 -8.14 -21.72 2.00
CA PHE A 118 -6.79 -21.42 1.55
C PHE A 118 -6.56 -21.93 0.14
N THR A 119 -5.74 -21.21 -0.61
CA THR A 119 -5.34 -21.56 -1.97
C THR A 119 -3.83 -21.52 -2.11
N THR A 120 -3.28 -22.23 -3.09
CA THR A 120 -1.85 -22.15 -3.41
C THR A 120 -1.62 -21.07 -4.46
N LEU A 121 -0.38 -20.57 -4.56
CA LEU A 121 -0.05 -19.62 -5.62
C LEU A 121 -0.29 -20.20 -7.04
N LYS A 122 -0.13 -21.52 -7.21
CA LYS A 122 -0.41 -22.22 -8.48
C LYS A 122 -1.90 -22.16 -8.86
N ASP A 123 -2.79 -22.33 -7.89
CA ASP A 123 -4.23 -22.24 -8.10
C ASP A 123 -4.64 -20.80 -8.45
N VAL A 124 -4.06 -19.80 -7.79
CA VAL A 124 -4.23 -18.38 -8.11
C VAL A 124 -3.82 -18.08 -9.55
N PHE A 125 -2.68 -18.59 -10.01
CA PHE A 125 -2.24 -18.39 -11.40
C PHE A 125 -3.20 -19.03 -12.40
N LYS A 126 -3.69 -20.24 -12.11
CA LYS A 126 -4.71 -20.90 -12.92
C LYS A 126 -6.02 -20.10 -12.93
N GLU A 127 -6.40 -19.49 -11.83
CA GLU A 127 -7.60 -18.64 -11.75
C GLU A 127 -7.45 -17.35 -12.57
N ALA A 128 -6.31 -16.67 -12.45
CA ALA A 128 -6.01 -15.41 -13.12
C ALA A 128 -5.85 -15.56 -14.65
N TYR A 129 -5.22 -16.64 -15.10
CA TYR A 129 -4.90 -16.87 -16.52
C TYR A 129 -5.78 -17.92 -17.20
N GLY A 130 -6.04 -19.06 -16.54
CA GLY A 130 -6.84 -20.17 -17.06
C GLY A 130 -6.06 -21.29 -17.74
N SER A 131 -4.75 -21.15 -17.89
CA SER A 131 -3.85 -22.13 -18.50
C SER A 131 -2.50 -22.13 -17.80
N GLU A 132 -1.60 -23.00 -18.23
CA GLU A 132 -0.21 -22.97 -17.78
C GLU A 132 0.43 -21.62 -18.11
N ILE A 133 1.03 -20.98 -17.10
CA ILE A 133 1.74 -19.72 -17.26
C ILE A 133 3.15 -19.97 -17.79
N LYS A 134 3.60 -19.13 -18.71
CA LYS A 134 4.94 -19.17 -19.29
C LYS A 134 5.72 -17.90 -18.98
N ARG A 135 5.05 -16.78 -18.72
CA ARG A 135 5.68 -15.48 -18.50
C ARG A 135 4.98 -14.68 -17.39
N ILE A 136 5.73 -14.31 -16.36
CA ILE A 136 5.26 -13.52 -15.21
C ILE A 136 5.90 -12.13 -15.28
N GLY A 137 5.09 -11.08 -15.35
CA GLY A 137 5.55 -9.70 -15.32
C GLY A 137 5.64 -9.18 -13.89
N LEU A 138 6.83 -8.79 -13.42
CA LEU A 138 6.98 -8.12 -12.11
C LEU A 138 6.65 -6.64 -12.25
N LEU A 139 5.61 -6.17 -11.56
CA LEU A 139 5.26 -4.75 -11.46
C LEU A 139 5.97 -4.06 -10.30
N THR A 140 6.43 -4.83 -9.31
CA THR A 140 7.33 -4.38 -8.24
C THR A 140 8.76 -4.75 -8.61
N THR A 141 9.71 -3.86 -8.37
CA THR A 141 11.13 -4.15 -8.59
C THR A 141 11.53 -5.38 -7.79
N LYS A 142 12.28 -6.31 -8.40
CA LYS A 142 12.68 -7.59 -7.79
C LYS A 142 13.32 -7.43 -6.40
N GLU A 143 14.00 -6.31 -6.17
CA GLU A 143 14.77 -6.05 -4.95
C GLU A 143 13.87 -5.73 -3.75
N ASN A 144 12.60 -5.42 -4.01
CA ASN A 144 11.58 -5.21 -3.00
C ASN A 144 10.73 -6.47 -2.76
N ILE A 145 10.97 -7.56 -3.49
CA ILE A 145 10.27 -8.83 -3.32
C ILE A 145 11.13 -9.74 -2.44
N PRO A 146 10.58 -10.30 -1.33
CA PRO A 146 11.33 -11.22 -0.49
C PRO A 146 11.88 -12.42 -1.26
N HIS A 147 13.08 -12.86 -0.89
CA HIS A 147 13.76 -13.97 -1.57
C HIS A 147 12.90 -15.26 -1.62
N HIS A 148 12.14 -15.56 -0.56
CA HIS A 148 11.28 -16.74 -0.53
C HIS A 148 10.13 -16.66 -1.55
N ILE A 149 9.51 -15.48 -1.72
CA ILE A 149 8.49 -15.25 -2.75
C ILE A 149 9.11 -15.38 -4.14
N MET A 150 10.29 -14.79 -4.36
CA MET A 150 11.01 -14.93 -5.62
C MET A 150 11.34 -16.39 -5.96
N ASN A 151 11.71 -17.21 -4.98
CA ASN A 151 11.92 -18.65 -5.18
C ASN A 151 10.63 -19.34 -5.64
N ILE A 152 9.50 -19.07 -4.98
CA ILE A 152 8.20 -19.65 -5.38
C ILE A 152 7.84 -19.25 -6.82
N LEU A 153 8.10 -18.01 -7.22
CA LEU A 153 7.90 -17.56 -8.60
C LEU A 153 8.82 -18.29 -9.59
N ASN A 154 10.10 -18.48 -9.24
CA ASN A 154 11.06 -19.20 -10.09
C ASN A 154 10.71 -20.70 -10.22
N ASP A 155 10.20 -21.32 -9.15
CA ASP A 155 9.81 -22.73 -9.12
C ASP A 155 8.62 -23.06 -10.04
N THR A 156 7.94 -22.04 -10.57
CA THR A 156 6.92 -22.21 -11.61
C THR A 156 7.51 -22.63 -12.96
N GLY A 157 8.80 -22.36 -13.20
CA GLY A 157 9.44 -22.53 -14.50
C GLY A 157 9.06 -21.46 -15.55
N ALA A 158 8.25 -20.46 -15.18
CA ALA A 158 7.90 -19.35 -16.05
C ALA A 158 9.07 -18.35 -16.19
N GLU A 159 9.17 -17.70 -17.35
CA GLU A 159 10.07 -16.58 -17.56
C GLU A 159 9.60 -15.37 -16.73
N ILE A 160 10.47 -14.91 -15.83
CA ILE A 160 10.23 -13.68 -15.07
C ILE A 160 10.68 -12.47 -15.90
N VAL A 161 9.76 -11.55 -16.15
CA VAL A 161 9.97 -10.35 -16.95
C VAL A 161 9.79 -9.12 -16.06
N ASP A 162 10.81 -8.28 -15.94
CA ASP A 162 10.67 -7.02 -15.22
C ASP A 162 9.86 -6.02 -16.06
N ILE A 163 8.74 -5.55 -15.50
CA ILE A 163 7.91 -4.48 -16.05
C ILE A 163 7.62 -3.39 -15.00
N SER A 164 8.43 -3.32 -13.94
CA SER A 164 8.25 -2.38 -12.83
C SER A 164 8.36 -0.92 -13.27
N ASP A 165 9.19 -0.63 -14.28
CA ASP A 165 9.27 0.69 -14.92
C ASP A 165 7.91 1.16 -15.45
N TRP A 166 7.08 0.25 -15.96
CA TRP A 166 5.74 0.62 -16.44
C TRP A 166 4.87 1.10 -15.28
N LEU A 167 4.88 0.39 -14.14
CA LEU A 167 4.09 0.80 -12.97
C LEU A 167 4.62 2.12 -12.40
N LEU A 168 5.94 2.29 -12.36
CA LEU A 168 6.58 3.54 -11.94
C LEU A 168 6.12 4.72 -12.81
N GLN A 169 6.12 4.57 -14.14
CA GLN A 169 5.63 5.61 -15.06
C GLN A 169 4.11 5.83 -14.91
N ALA A 170 3.34 4.77 -14.69
CA ALA A 170 1.89 4.87 -14.47
C ALA A 170 1.55 5.68 -13.21
N LYS A 171 2.36 5.57 -12.14
CA LYS A 171 2.24 6.35 -10.90
C LYS A 171 2.89 7.73 -10.98
N TYR A 172 3.72 7.99 -12.00
CA TYR A 172 4.42 9.27 -12.13
C TYR A 172 3.46 10.42 -12.43
N TYR A 173 2.48 10.19 -13.32
CA TYR A 173 1.43 11.17 -13.65
C TYR A 173 0.18 10.89 -12.81
N LYS A 174 -0.21 11.86 -11.99
CA LYS A 174 -1.29 11.73 -11.01
C LYS A 174 -2.62 12.07 -11.66
N SER A 175 -3.67 11.32 -11.32
CA SER A 175 -5.04 11.70 -11.67
C SER A 175 -5.51 12.90 -10.85
N GLU A 176 -6.60 13.54 -11.29
CA GLU A 176 -7.23 14.60 -10.50
C GLU A 176 -7.74 14.10 -9.14
N SER A 177 -8.19 12.86 -9.05
CA SER A 177 -8.61 12.23 -7.78
C SER A 177 -7.43 12.08 -6.83
N GLU A 178 -6.29 11.58 -7.32
CA GLU A 178 -5.06 11.45 -6.55
C GLU A 178 -4.58 12.83 -6.06
N LEU A 179 -4.58 13.84 -6.93
CA LEU A 179 -4.18 15.19 -6.56
C LEU A 179 -5.09 15.80 -5.50
N LYS A 180 -6.40 15.50 -5.50
CA LYS A 180 -7.32 15.95 -4.45
C LYS A 180 -6.98 15.33 -3.09
N VAL A 181 -6.79 14.02 -3.03
CA VAL A 181 -6.39 13.32 -1.80
C VAL A 181 -5.03 13.85 -1.30
N MET A 182 -4.06 13.99 -2.18
CA MET A 182 -2.72 14.51 -1.84
C MET A 182 -2.76 15.93 -1.27
N ARG A 183 -3.67 16.81 -1.74
CA ARG A 183 -3.84 18.17 -1.19
C ARG A 183 -4.34 18.14 0.26
N ILE A 184 -5.21 17.20 0.60
CA ILE A 184 -5.71 17.02 1.98
C ILE A 184 -4.58 16.50 2.86
N ALA A 185 -3.87 15.46 2.44
CA ALA A 185 -2.71 14.93 3.15
C ALA A 185 -1.65 16.03 3.41
N ALA A 186 -1.31 16.82 2.38
CA ALA A 186 -0.38 17.94 2.51
C ALA A 186 -0.87 19.00 3.51
N ARG A 187 -2.18 19.27 3.57
CA ARG A 187 -2.77 20.18 4.54
C ARG A 187 -2.64 19.65 5.98
N ILE A 188 -2.93 18.36 6.19
CA ILE A 188 -2.77 17.69 7.48
C ILE A 188 -1.31 17.75 7.95
N THR A 189 -0.36 17.41 7.08
CA THR A 189 1.08 17.48 7.38
C THR A 189 1.53 18.91 7.68
N THR A 190 0.97 19.92 6.99
CA THR A 190 1.26 21.33 7.27
C THR A 190 0.87 21.72 8.69
N TYR A 191 -0.31 21.29 9.15
CA TYR A 191 -0.75 21.55 10.53
C TYR A 191 0.11 20.82 11.56
N ALA A 192 0.51 19.57 11.28
CA ALA A 192 1.40 18.83 12.16
C ALA A 192 2.78 19.51 12.29
N MET A 193 3.34 19.99 11.17
CA MET A 193 4.58 20.76 11.17
C MET A 193 4.44 22.06 11.98
N GLU A 194 3.34 22.79 11.81
CA GLU A 194 3.07 24.00 12.58
C GLU A 194 3.00 23.72 14.10
N ALA A 195 2.35 22.63 14.49
CA ALA A 195 2.29 22.21 15.89
C ALA A 195 3.68 21.85 16.45
N MET A 196 4.50 21.12 15.69
CA MET A 196 5.86 20.79 16.09
C MET A 196 6.73 22.04 16.28
N ILE A 197 6.64 23.02 15.36
CA ILE A 197 7.36 24.29 15.48
C ILE A 197 6.93 25.03 16.75
N ARG A 198 5.62 25.11 17.02
CA ARG A 198 5.08 25.80 18.23
C ARG A 198 5.40 25.08 19.53
N ALA A 199 5.55 23.75 19.51
CA ALA A 199 5.94 22.95 20.66
C ALA A 199 7.42 23.07 21.00
N THR A 200 8.26 23.55 20.07
CA THR A 200 9.71 23.58 20.23
C THR A 200 10.14 24.70 21.19
N GLU A 201 10.81 24.34 22.28
CA GLU A 201 11.39 25.26 23.27
C GLU A 201 12.68 24.70 23.89
N PRO A 202 13.60 25.53 24.41
CA PRO A 202 14.79 25.03 25.08
C PRO A 202 14.46 24.05 26.22
N GLY A 203 15.12 22.89 26.22
CA GLY A 203 14.95 21.87 27.25
C GLY A 203 13.87 20.81 26.94
N ILE A 204 13.13 20.94 25.82
CA ILE A 204 12.20 19.89 25.38
C ILE A 204 12.94 18.76 24.62
N ARG A 205 12.49 17.52 24.76
CA ARG A 205 13.03 16.39 23.98
C ARG A 205 12.47 16.38 22.55
N GLU A 206 13.27 15.95 21.59
CA GLU A 206 12.84 15.75 20.19
C GLU A 206 11.57 14.88 20.09
N LEU A 207 11.47 13.82 20.90
CA LEU A 207 10.29 12.94 20.95
C LEU A 207 9.03 13.63 21.49
N GLU A 208 9.16 14.62 22.37
CA GLU A 208 7.99 15.39 22.84
C GLU A 208 7.47 16.32 21.74
N VAL A 209 8.37 16.84 20.89
CA VAL A 209 7.98 17.60 19.70
C VAL A 209 7.32 16.67 18.67
N ALA A 210 7.93 15.51 18.38
CA ALA A 210 7.37 14.51 17.46
C ALA A 210 5.96 14.08 17.89
N ALA A 211 5.77 13.80 19.19
CA ALA A 211 4.46 13.44 19.75
C ALA A 211 3.37 14.50 19.51
N CYS A 212 3.73 15.79 19.48
CA CYS A 212 2.79 16.85 19.12
C CYS A 212 2.38 16.76 17.65
N GLY A 213 3.33 16.50 16.75
CA GLY A 213 3.05 16.27 15.33
C GLY A 213 2.16 15.06 15.11
N ASP A 214 2.48 13.93 15.74
CA ASP A 214 1.72 12.69 15.64
C ASP A 214 0.29 12.83 16.15
N TYR A 215 0.10 13.57 17.25
CA TYR A 215 -1.23 13.88 17.75
C TYR A 215 -2.06 14.61 16.69
N VAL A 216 -1.50 15.64 16.05
CA VAL A 216 -2.20 16.41 15.01
C VAL A 216 -2.48 15.56 13.79
N LEU A 217 -1.51 14.76 13.31
CA LEU A 217 -1.70 13.86 12.17
C LEU A 217 -2.89 12.92 12.40
N LYS A 218 -2.89 12.19 13.53
CA LYS A 218 -3.96 11.24 13.86
C LYS A 218 -5.30 11.93 14.08
N TYR A 219 -5.32 13.05 14.80
CA TYR A 219 -6.56 13.78 15.08
C TYR A 219 -7.21 14.32 13.81
N MET A 220 -6.41 14.81 12.87
CA MET A 220 -6.89 15.39 11.61
C MET A 220 -7.25 14.34 10.56
N GLY A 221 -7.13 13.04 10.87
CA GLY A 221 -7.56 11.94 10.01
C GLY A 221 -6.51 11.43 9.03
N ALA A 222 -5.21 11.58 9.33
CA ALA A 222 -4.19 10.84 8.58
C ALA A 222 -4.36 9.34 8.84
N ASP A 223 -4.43 8.57 7.77
CA ASP A 223 -4.54 7.10 7.77
C ASP A 223 -3.19 6.41 7.99
N ARG A 224 -2.11 7.00 7.47
CA ARG A 224 -0.77 6.44 7.53
C ARG A 224 0.33 7.51 7.55
N TYR A 225 1.49 7.11 8.09
CA TYR A 225 2.73 7.84 7.94
C TYR A 225 3.46 7.43 6.65
N GLY A 226 3.97 8.41 5.90
CA GLY A 226 4.88 8.13 4.78
C GLY A 226 6.28 7.71 5.24
N VAL A 227 6.71 8.25 6.38
CA VAL A 227 7.89 7.91 7.18
C VAL A 227 7.57 8.25 8.63
N ASP A 228 8.28 7.64 9.58
CA ASP A 228 8.16 8.03 10.99
C ASP A 228 8.37 9.54 11.18
N THR A 229 7.74 10.12 12.20
CA THR A 229 7.95 11.53 12.54
C THR A 229 9.36 11.72 13.11
N ILE A 230 10.25 12.29 12.29
CA ILE A 230 11.65 12.51 12.62
C ILE A 230 11.85 13.95 13.08
N VAL A 231 12.39 14.12 14.29
CA VAL A 231 12.83 15.41 14.82
C VAL A 231 14.30 15.28 15.20
N ALA A 232 15.13 16.19 14.71
CA ALA A 232 16.55 16.25 15.01
C ALA A 232 16.96 17.69 15.36
N SER A 233 17.91 17.84 16.28
CA SER A 233 18.39 19.12 16.80
C SER A 233 19.92 19.17 16.90
N GLY A 234 20.48 20.38 16.79
CA GLY A 234 21.93 20.60 16.86
C GLY A 234 22.69 19.86 15.75
N GLU A 235 23.79 19.20 16.11
CA GLU A 235 24.67 18.50 15.16
C GLU A 235 23.97 17.37 14.37
N ARG A 236 22.87 16.82 14.90
CA ARG A 236 22.11 15.75 14.24
C ARG A 236 21.16 16.24 13.14
N ALA A 237 20.99 17.55 12.98
CA ALA A 237 20.11 18.15 11.98
C ALA A 237 20.83 18.50 10.66
N HIS A 238 22.13 18.17 10.55
CA HIS A 238 22.98 18.41 9.38
C HIS A 238 23.11 17.21 8.46
#